data_AF-A0A956HAR6-F1
#
_entry.id   AF-A0A956HAR6-F1
#
_cell.length_a   1.000
_cell.length_b   1.000
_cell.length_c   1.000
_cell.angle_alpha   90.00
_cell.angle_beta   90.00
_cell.angle_gamma   90.00
#
_symmetry.space_group_name_H-M   'P 1'
#
loop_
_entity.id
_entity.type
_entity.pdbx_description
1 polymer ?
#
loop_
_entity_poly.entity_id
_entity_poly.type
_entity_poly.pdbx_seq_one_letter_code
_entity_poly.pdbx_strand_id
1 'polypeptide(L)' 'MKGVIDIGSNSVLLLLGERAEGGALTIVEDLARVARLSQGVAASGRLHPEAIERTLAVLREYKA' A
#
# COMPACT_ATOMS: atom_id res chain seq x y z
N MET A 1 -4.65 -0.61 -17.95
CA MET A 1 -4.49 -0.25 -16.52
C MET A 1 -3.11 -0.60 -16.00
N LYS A 2 -2.52 0.24 -15.15
CA LYS A 2 -1.30 -0.01 -14.38
C LYS A 2 -1.56 0.33 -12.92
N GLY A 3 -0.97 -0.42 -12.00
CA GLY A 3 -1.08 -0.19 -10.57
C GLY A 3 0.28 -0.05 -9.90
N VAL A 4 0.35 0.76 -8.85
CA VAL A 4 1.50 0.87 -7.95
C VAL A 4 1.02 0.64 -6.52
N ILE A 5 1.74 -0.19 -5.78
CA ILE A 5 1.56 -0.35 -4.33
C ILE A 5 2.82 0.17 -3.67
N ASP A 6 2.65 1.06 -2.69
CA ASP A 6 3.72 1.55 -1.83
C ASP A 6 3.48 1.09 -0.39
N ILE A 7 4.47 0.42 0.21
CA ILE A 7 4.41 -0.11 1.57
C ILE A 7 5.35 0.73 2.45
N GLY A 8 4.80 1.77 3.06
CA GLY A 8 5.52 2.66 3.94
C GLY A 8 5.50 2.22 5.41
N SER A 9 6.23 2.97 6.24
CA SER A 9 6.30 2.74 7.69
C SER A 9 4.94 2.83 8.39
N ASN A 10 4.07 3.75 7.93
CA ASN A 10 2.76 4.00 8.54
C ASN A 10 1.60 3.48 7.67
N SER A 11 1.70 3.67 6.36
CA SER A 11 0.59 3.49 5.44
C SER A 11 0.97 2.56 4.28
N VAL A 12 -0.03 1.89 3.73
CA VAL A 12 0.06 1.14 2.47
C VAL A 12 -0.84 1.84 1.45
N LEU A 13 -0.27 2.23 0.32
CA LEU A 13 -0.95 2.99 -0.73
C LEU A 13 -1.24 2.10 -1.94
N LEU A 14 -2.33 2.37 -2.65
CA LEU A 14 -2.64 1.82 -3.97
C LEU A 14 -2.99 2.97 -4.92
N LEU A 15 -2.30 3.04 -6.05
CA LEU A 15 -2.65 3.94 -7.15
C LEU A 15 -2.89 3.14 -8.42
N LEU A 16 -4.10 3.21 -8.97
CA LEU A 16 -4.47 2.62 -10.26
C LEU A 16 -4.65 3.73 -11.29
N GLY A 17 -4.02 3.55 -12.44
CA GLY A 17 -4.10 4.49 -13.55
C GLY A 17 -4.28 3.82 -14.90
N GLU A 18 -4.98 4.50 -15.79
CA GLU A 18 -5.12 4.13 -17.18
C GLU A 18 -4.51 5.18 -18.07
N ARG A 19 -3.79 4.73 -19.12
CA ARG A 19 -3.21 5.62 -20.10
C ARG A 19 -4.11 5.65 -21.32
N ALA A 20 -4.64 6.81 -21.65
CA ALA A 20 -5.37 7.03 -22.89
C ALA A 20 -4.43 6.90 -24.11
N GLU A 21 -4.99 6.69 -25.31
CA GLU A 21 -4.21 6.59 -26.56
C GLU A 21 -3.32 7.83 -26.81
N GLY A 22 -3.78 9.03 -26.41
CA GLY A 22 -3.01 10.27 -26.47
C GLY A 22 -1.93 10.42 -25.39
N GLY A 23 -1.74 9.42 -24.53
CA GLY A 23 -0.70 9.38 -23.52
C GLY A 23 -1.03 10.04 -22.18
N ALA A 24 -2.21 10.65 -22.04
CA ALA A 24 -2.72 11.17 -20.78
C ALA A 24 -2.98 10.02 -19.78
N LEU A 25 -2.66 10.27 -18.50
CA LEU A 25 -2.92 9.33 -17.42
C LEU A 25 -4.20 9.76 -16.69
N THR A 26 -5.17 8.86 -16.58
CA THR A 26 -6.36 9.02 -15.74
C THR A 26 -6.19 8.14 -14.51
N ILE A 27 -6.38 8.70 -13.32
CA ILE A 27 -6.41 7.94 -12.07
C ILE A 27 -7.79 7.30 -11.94
N VAL A 28 -7.79 5.97 -11.81
CA VAL A 28 -9.00 5.15 -11.62
C VAL A 28 -9.27 4.96 -10.14
N GLU A 29 -8.22 4.75 -9.35
CA GLU A 29 -8.33 4.52 -7.92
C GLU A 29 -7.09 5.04 -7.18
N ASP A 30 -7.31 5.62 -6.02
CA ASP A 30 -6.27 6.12 -5.11
C ASP A 30 -6.69 5.80 -3.67
N LEU A 31 -6.07 4.78 -3.07
CA LEU A 31 -6.36 4.31 -1.72
C LEU A 31 -5.17 4.49 -0.80
N ALA A 32 -5.48 4.84 0.45
CA ALA A 32 -4.55 4.77 1.57
C ALA A 32 -5.17 3.96 2.72
N ARG A 33 -4.36 3.09 3.32
CA ARG A 33 -4.70 2.36 4.55
C ARG A 33 -3.57 2.48 5.55
N VAL A 34 -3.90 2.65 6.83
CA VAL A 34 -2.91 2.71 7.91
C VAL A 34 -2.67 1.30 8.44
N ALA A 35 -1.44 0.80 8.30
CA ALA A 35 -1.03 -0.51 8.80
C ALA A 35 0.02 -0.44 9.93
N ARG A 36 0.74 0.69 10.03
CA ARG A 36 1.83 0.95 10.99
C ARG A 36 2.86 -0.17 11.01
N LEU A 37 3.36 -0.55 9.83
CA LEU A 37 4.32 -1.65 9.67
C LEU A 37 5.56 -1.46 10.56
N SER A 38 6.03 -0.22 10.69
CA SER A 38 7.23 0.11 11.47
C SER A 38 6.98 0.34 12.97
N GLN A 39 5.79 0.00 13.51
CA GLN A 39 5.55 0.15 14.94
C GLN A 39 6.61 -0.63 15.74
N GLY A 40 7.19 -0.02 16.78
CA GLY A 40 8.18 -0.66 17.64
C GLY A 40 9.54 -0.97 17.00
N VAL A 41 9.71 -0.82 15.68
CA VAL A 41 10.96 -1.18 14.96
C VAL A 41 12.16 -0.41 15.48
N ALA A 42 12.01 0.87 15.80
CA ALA A 42 13.12 1.67 16.33
C ALA A 42 13.74 1.08 17.60
N ALA A 43 12.94 0.40 18.43
CA ALA A 43 13.40 -0.24 19.66
C ALA A 43 13.78 -1.71 19.46
N SER A 44 13.02 -2.46 18.67
CA SER A 44 13.18 -3.91 18.53
C SER A 44 14.12 -4.33 17.38
N GLY A 45 14.38 -3.42 16.44
CA GLY A 45 15.13 -3.69 15.20
C GLY A 45 14.41 -4.65 14.24
N ARG A 46 13.14 -4.99 14.50
CA ARG A 46 12.40 -6.00 13.72
C ARG A 46 10.93 -5.64 13.56
N LEU A 47 10.34 -6.08 12.45
CA LEU A 47 8.91 -5.96 12.22
C LEU A 47 8.16 -6.87 13.20
N HIS A 48 7.13 -6.32 13.85
CA HIS A 48 6.29 -7.11 14.75
C HIS A 48 5.33 -7.99 13.93
N PRO A 49 5.10 -9.26 14.33
CA PRO A 49 4.20 -10.16 13.60
C PRO A 49 2.81 -9.58 13.36
N GLU A 50 2.22 -8.94 14.37
CA GLU A 50 0.92 -8.27 14.26
C GLU A 50 0.91 -7.11 13.25
N ALA A 51 2.03 -6.41 13.06
CA ALA A 51 2.15 -5.33 12.10
C ALA A 51 2.25 -5.88 10.67
N ILE A 52 2.94 -7.01 10.50
CA ILE A 52 2.96 -7.76 9.24
C ILE A 52 1.54 -8.23 8.89
N GLU A 53 0.80 -8.84 9.83
CA GLU A 53 -0.56 -9.32 9.56
C GLU A 53 -1.53 -8.21 9.16
N ARG A 54 -1.46 -7.02 9.78
CA ARG A 54 -2.26 -5.87 9.34
C ARG A 54 -1.89 -5.41 7.93
N THR A 55 -0.60 -5.35 7.61
CA THR A 55 -0.16 -5.02 6.24
C THR A 55 -0.64 -6.07 5.23
N LEU A 56 -0.57 -7.36 5.56
CA LEU A 56 -1.08 -8.43 4.71
C LEU A 56 -2.60 -8.36 4.54
N ALA A 57 -3.36 -7.99 5.58
CA ALA A 57 -4.79 -7.77 5.47
C ALA A 57 -5.12 -6.67 4.44
N VAL A 58 -4.42 -5.54 4.49
CA VAL A 58 -4.56 -4.46 3.49
C VAL A 58 -4.22 -4.94 2.08
N LEU A 59 -3.12 -5.69 1.91
CA LEU A 59 -2.75 -6.21 0.59
C LEU A 59 -3.77 -7.22 0.05
N ARG A 60 -4.46 -7.96 0.92
CA ARG A 60 -5.58 -8.82 0.52
C ARG A 60 -6.81 -8.01 0.10
N GLU A 61 -7.08 -6.88 0.76
CA GLU A 61 -8.13 -5.94 0.33
C GLU A 61 -7.84 -5.41 -1.09
N TYR A 62 -6.61 -5.00 -1.38
CA TYR A 62 -6.23 -4.44 -2.69
C TYR A 62 -6.17 -5.47 -3.83
N LYS A 63 -6.16 -6.76 -3.50
CA LYS A 63 -6.17 -7.84 -4.49
C LYS A 63 -7.58 -8.13 -5.02
N ALA A 64 -8.60 -7.85 -4.21
CA ALA A 64 -10.00 -8.14 -4.53
C ALA A 64 -10.53 -7.22 -5.64
#